data_AF-A0A3D4EK88-F1
#
_entry.id   AF-A0A3D4EK88-F1
#
_cell.length_a   1.000
_cell.length_b   1.000
_cell.length_c   1.000
_cell.angle_alpha   90.00
_cell.angle_beta   90.00
_cell.angle_gamma   90.00
#
_symmetry.space_group_name_H-M   'P 1'
#
loop_
_entity.id
_entity.type
_entity.pdbx_description
1 polymer ?
#
loop_
_entity_poly.entity_id
_entity_poly.type
_entity_poly.pdbx_seq_one_letter_code
_entity_poly.pdbx_strand_id
1 'polypeptide(L)'
;FFKSDKPKVITQADLDAISKNPTYHILEKKAPTLSLLNEWKDASQYGVWVDGKRIKNANLKSAEAYSHYFISKLEKNAKNYGAHYYQVNLMTPSYYEDHKQVQNPPSQEAIKAFLAQTEKVLNITVTGSDVYLNGKETTVETFANDLDALSKNWTLSEKKNYSVHVRTSNPAANLWQKLQEAFETTALYKANPKGLVPPPPPPAPAPQKAGSIPAPPPPPATNSSLKEVTVQGLPAPPPPPPAPEEMVRLAKDNIYYNDKKISAEKAQELIENSDAYNLMFNSNKGSHILIIKDRN
;
A
#
# COMPACT_ATOMS: atom_id res chain seq x y z
N PHE A 1 -6.76 -25.61 -0.31
CA PHE A 1 -6.86 -24.26 -0.88
C PHE A 1 -5.57 -23.51 -0.58
N PHE A 2 -4.68 -23.39 -1.56
CA PHE A 2 -3.40 -22.71 -1.38
C PHE A 2 -3.62 -21.20 -1.49
N LYS A 3 -3.39 -20.46 -0.41
CA LYS A 3 -3.21 -19.01 -0.47
C LYS A 3 -1.83 -18.78 -1.12
N SER A 4 -1.82 -18.18 -2.31
CA SER A 4 -0.59 -17.67 -2.89
C SER A 4 -0.15 -16.44 -2.07
N ASP A 5 0.92 -16.59 -1.28
CA ASP A 5 1.48 -15.52 -0.44
C ASP A 5 2.24 -14.43 -1.23
N LYS A 6 2.18 -14.45 -2.56
CA LYS A 6 2.74 -13.36 -3.38
C LYS A 6 1.69 -12.25 -3.55
N PRO A 7 2.00 -10.99 -3.19
CA PRO A 7 1.08 -9.88 -3.43
C PRO A 7 0.83 -9.75 -4.93
N LYS A 8 -0.45 -9.80 -5.35
CA LYS A 8 -0.84 -9.51 -6.74
C LYS A 8 -0.46 -8.06 -7.04
N VAL A 9 0.39 -7.86 -8.04
CA VAL A 9 0.83 -6.53 -8.49
C VAL A 9 -0.22 -6.01 -9.48
N ILE A 10 -0.83 -4.86 -9.17
CA ILE A 10 -1.73 -4.15 -10.08
C ILE A 10 -0.88 -3.32 -11.03
N THR A 11 -1.09 -3.48 -12.34
CA THR A 11 -0.39 -2.69 -13.35
C THR A 11 -1.10 -1.36 -13.62
N GLN A 12 -0.42 -0.41 -14.26
CA GLN A 12 -1.06 0.85 -14.69
C GLN A 12 -2.23 0.58 -15.65
N ALA A 13 -2.10 -0.39 -16.56
CA ALA A 13 -3.17 -0.76 -17.47
C ALA A 13 -4.41 -1.32 -16.73
N ASP A 14 -4.20 -2.06 -15.64
CA ASP A 14 -5.29 -2.52 -14.77
C ASP A 14 -5.97 -1.33 -14.08
N LEU A 15 -5.20 -0.37 -13.57
CA LEU A 15 -5.74 0.86 -12.98
C LEU A 15 -6.54 1.66 -14.01
N ASP A 16 -6.05 1.81 -15.23
CA ASP A 16 -6.73 2.53 -16.31
C ASP A 16 -8.03 1.82 -16.69
N ALA A 17 -8.01 0.49 -16.75
CA ALA A 17 -9.20 -0.33 -17.04
C ALA A 17 -10.26 -0.22 -15.94
N ILE A 18 -9.85 -0.26 -14.66
CA ILE A 18 -10.74 -0.05 -13.50
C ILE A 18 -11.29 1.39 -13.51
N SER A 19 -10.49 2.36 -13.94
CA SER A 19 -10.84 3.78 -13.95
C SER A 19 -11.74 4.21 -15.12
N LYS A 20 -12.21 3.28 -15.97
CA LYS A 20 -13.14 3.60 -17.08
C LYS A 20 -14.48 4.18 -16.60
N ASN A 21 -14.89 3.87 -15.38
CA ASN A 21 -16.08 4.45 -14.73
C ASN A 21 -15.68 5.08 -13.39
N PRO A 22 -15.00 6.24 -13.42
CA PRO A 22 -14.48 6.85 -12.22
C PRO A 22 -15.61 7.42 -11.37
N THR A 23 -15.47 7.32 -10.05
CA THR A 23 -16.27 8.12 -9.12
C THR A 23 -15.53 9.41 -8.79
N TYR A 24 -16.25 10.42 -8.32
CA TYR A 24 -15.68 11.73 -8.01
C TYR A 24 -16.11 12.18 -6.62
N HIS A 25 -15.27 13.00 -5.99
CA HIS A 25 -15.65 13.79 -4.81
C HIS A 25 -15.48 15.28 -5.13
N ILE A 26 -16.14 16.11 -4.33
CA ILE A 26 -15.98 17.56 -4.39
C ILE A 26 -14.98 17.97 -3.30
N LEU A 27 -13.93 18.68 -3.69
CA LEU A 27 -13.03 19.33 -2.74
C LEU A 27 -13.83 20.32 -1.91
N GLU A 28 -13.72 20.21 -0.58
CA GLU A 28 -14.32 21.18 0.31
C GLU A 28 -13.59 22.52 0.21
N LYS A 29 -14.33 23.63 0.32
CA LYS A 29 -13.73 24.96 0.35
C LYS A 29 -12.86 25.08 1.59
N LYS A 30 -11.58 25.38 1.40
CA LYS A 30 -10.57 25.43 2.46
C LYS A 30 -9.64 26.60 2.21
N ALA A 31 -10.15 27.82 2.40
CA ALA A 31 -9.37 29.03 2.22
C ALA A 31 -8.23 29.11 3.26
N PRO A 32 -7.06 29.65 2.89
CA PRO A 32 -5.97 29.86 3.84
C PRO A 32 -6.28 30.99 4.81
N THR A 33 -5.73 30.94 6.02
CA THR A 33 -5.77 32.06 6.96
C THR A 33 -4.61 33.02 6.71
N LEU A 34 -4.68 34.23 7.26
CA LEU A 34 -3.57 35.19 7.18
C LEU A 34 -2.28 34.65 7.82
N SER A 35 -2.39 33.91 8.93
CA SER A 35 -1.22 33.28 9.57
C SER A 35 -0.52 32.31 8.62
N LEU A 36 -1.29 31.41 8.00
CA LEU A 36 -0.76 30.44 7.05
C LEU A 36 -0.08 31.12 5.86
N LEU A 37 -0.69 32.17 5.30
CA LEU A 37 -0.08 32.93 4.22
C LEU A 37 1.24 33.58 4.64
N ASN A 38 1.36 34.03 5.89
CA ASN A 38 2.61 34.61 6.40
C ASN A 38 3.69 33.54 6.59
N GLU A 39 3.35 32.36 7.09
CA GLU A 39 4.28 31.22 7.18
C GLU A 39 4.81 30.86 5.78
N TRP A 40 3.93 30.79 4.79
CA TRP A 40 4.30 30.40 3.42
C TRP A 40 5.13 31.46 2.68
N LYS A 41 5.38 32.64 3.27
CA LYS A 41 6.35 33.61 2.72
C LYS A 41 7.79 33.16 2.88
N ASP A 42 8.09 32.25 3.81
CA ASP A 42 9.43 31.69 3.96
C ASP A 42 9.75 30.73 2.80
N ALA A 43 10.48 31.25 1.81
CA ALA A 43 10.87 30.50 0.62
C ALA A 43 11.88 29.38 0.89
N SER A 44 12.53 29.37 2.06
CA SER A 44 13.42 28.26 2.46
C SER A 44 12.63 27.02 2.91
N GLN A 45 11.40 27.21 3.36
CA GLN A 45 10.52 26.15 3.84
C GLN A 45 9.48 25.76 2.80
N TYR A 46 8.92 26.75 2.09
CA TYR A 46 7.79 26.55 1.20
C TYR A 46 8.10 26.93 -0.24
N GLY A 47 7.66 26.09 -1.18
CA GLY A 47 7.42 26.49 -2.56
C GLY A 47 5.93 26.71 -2.77
N VAL A 48 5.55 27.77 -3.48
CA VAL A 48 4.15 28.15 -3.68
C VAL A 48 3.73 28.01 -5.14
N TRP A 49 2.59 27.37 -5.36
CA TRP A 49 1.91 27.25 -6.63
C TRP A 49 0.50 27.83 -6.49
N VAL A 50 0.10 28.66 -7.45
CA VAL A 50 -1.27 29.17 -7.59
C VAL A 50 -1.80 28.68 -8.93
N ASP A 51 -2.93 27.98 -8.92
CA ASP A 51 -3.60 27.45 -10.11
C ASP A 51 -2.65 26.59 -10.99
N GLY A 52 -1.85 25.75 -10.33
CA GLY A 52 -0.86 24.87 -10.96
C GLY A 52 0.42 25.57 -11.42
N LYS A 53 0.56 26.89 -11.25
CA LYS A 53 1.74 27.66 -11.67
C LYS A 53 2.56 28.10 -10.47
N ARG A 54 3.87 27.82 -10.50
CA ARG A 54 4.79 28.25 -9.43
C ARG A 54 4.90 29.78 -9.41
N ILE A 55 4.85 30.37 -8.23
CA ILE A 55 5.07 31.81 -8.01
C ILE A 55 6.20 32.03 -7.00
N LYS A 56 6.70 33.26 -6.92
CA LYS A 56 7.53 33.70 -5.78
C LYS A 56 6.65 33.87 -4.55
N ASN A 57 7.09 33.38 -3.40
CA ASN A 57 6.31 33.45 -2.16
C ASN A 57 5.96 34.89 -1.74
N ALA A 58 6.85 35.84 -2.01
CA ALA A 58 6.62 37.27 -1.79
C ALA A 58 5.42 37.83 -2.58
N ASN A 59 4.96 37.15 -3.62
CA ASN A 59 3.83 37.56 -4.47
C ASN A 59 2.49 36.95 -4.02
N LEU A 60 2.45 36.29 -2.86
CA LEU A 60 1.19 35.83 -2.26
C LEU A 60 0.24 37.01 -2.02
N LYS A 61 -1.02 36.83 -2.39
CA LYS A 61 -2.10 37.80 -2.16
C LYS A 61 -2.72 37.61 -0.77
N SER A 62 -3.76 38.39 -0.46
CA SER A 62 -4.54 38.22 0.77
C SER A 62 -5.34 36.90 0.76
N ALA A 63 -5.83 36.49 1.93
CA ALA A 63 -6.53 35.22 2.14
C ALA A 63 -7.75 35.05 1.22
N GLU A 64 -8.47 36.14 0.96
CA GLU A 64 -9.70 36.18 0.16
C GLU A 64 -9.44 35.89 -1.33
N ALA A 65 -8.17 35.97 -1.77
CA ALA A 65 -7.79 35.65 -3.14
C ALA A 65 -7.79 34.14 -3.44
N TYR A 66 -8.02 33.28 -2.43
CA TYR A 66 -7.92 31.83 -2.55
C TYR A 66 -9.12 31.12 -1.92
N SER A 67 -9.63 30.09 -2.60
CA SER A 67 -10.76 29.27 -2.15
C SER A 67 -10.35 27.92 -1.56
N HIS A 68 -9.16 27.43 -1.90
CA HIS A 68 -8.67 26.14 -1.42
C HIS A 68 -7.15 26.13 -1.36
N TYR A 69 -6.60 25.38 -0.40
CA TYR A 69 -5.19 25.04 -0.36
C TYR A 69 -4.97 23.58 0.08
N PHE A 70 -3.87 23.01 -0.39
CA PHE A 70 -3.29 21.81 0.19
C PHE A 70 -1.77 21.91 0.25
N ILE A 71 -1.17 21.24 1.21
CA ILE A 71 0.27 21.26 1.47
C ILE A 71 0.79 19.84 1.41
N SER A 72 1.88 19.64 0.67
CA SER A 72 2.58 18.36 0.59
C SER A 72 4.00 18.52 1.12
N LYS A 73 4.42 17.61 1.98
CA LYS A 73 5.85 17.48 2.35
C LYS A 73 6.61 16.88 1.17
N LEU A 74 7.78 17.44 0.88
CA LEU A 74 8.69 16.92 -0.13
C LEU A 74 9.56 15.82 0.47
N GLU A 75 9.52 14.65 -0.13
CA GLU A 75 10.44 13.55 0.17
C GLU A 75 11.80 13.77 -0.50
N LYS A 76 12.84 13.08 -0.01
CA LYS A 76 14.24 13.28 -0.46
C LYS A 76 14.46 13.11 -1.96
N ASN A 77 13.61 12.33 -2.63
CA ASN A 77 13.64 12.09 -4.07
C ASN A 77 12.88 13.13 -4.89
N ALA A 78 12.20 14.10 -4.26
CA ALA A 78 11.46 15.14 -4.97
C ALA A 78 12.41 16.14 -5.64
N LYS A 79 12.05 16.60 -6.85
CA LYS A 79 12.87 17.49 -7.68
C LYS A 79 13.34 18.77 -6.99
N ASN A 80 12.52 19.35 -6.11
CA ASN A 80 12.83 20.60 -5.42
C ASN A 80 13.32 20.40 -3.97
N TYR A 81 13.54 19.17 -3.53
CA TYR A 81 14.01 18.88 -2.18
C TYR A 81 15.36 19.55 -1.91
N GLY A 82 15.52 20.17 -0.74
CA GLY A 82 16.71 20.93 -0.35
C GLY A 82 16.66 22.42 -0.71
N ALA A 83 15.85 22.82 -1.70
CA ALA A 83 15.52 24.23 -1.91
C ALA A 83 14.38 24.69 -1.00
N HIS A 84 13.42 23.80 -0.78
CA HIS A 84 12.34 23.90 0.21
C HIS A 84 11.86 22.50 0.57
N TYR A 85 11.03 22.40 1.61
CA TYR A 85 10.60 21.11 2.18
C TYR A 85 9.09 20.87 2.06
N TYR A 86 8.33 21.92 1.74
CA TYR A 86 6.88 21.85 1.58
C TYR A 86 6.46 22.51 0.27
N GLN A 87 5.53 21.87 -0.44
CA GLN A 87 4.86 22.46 -1.58
C GLN A 87 3.44 22.87 -1.16
N VAL A 88 3.14 24.16 -1.31
CA VAL A 88 1.80 24.73 -1.10
C VAL A 88 1.14 24.92 -2.47
N ASN A 89 -0.03 24.33 -2.66
CA ASN A 89 -0.86 24.56 -3.82
C ASN A 89 -2.10 25.34 -3.40
N LEU A 90 -2.34 26.46 -4.05
CA LEU A 90 -3.45 27.37 -3.84
C LEU A 90 -4.33 27.39 -5.08
N MET A 91 -5.63 27.50 -4.86
CA MET A 91 -6.61 27.69 -5.93
C MET A 91 -7.29 29.04 -5.76
N THR A 92 -7.31 29.85 -6.82
CA THR A 92 -8.17 31.04 -6.90
C THR A 92 -9.65 30.62 -6.96
N PRO A 93 -10.61 31.53 -6.68
CA PRO A 93 -12.03 31.19 -6.74
C PRO A 93 -12.48 30.59 -8.06
N SER A 94 -12.11 31.18 -9.20
CA SER A 94 -12.47 30.64 -10.52
C SER A 94 -11.85 29.26 -10.76
N TYR A 95 -10.56 29.11 -10.46
CA TYR A 95 -9.88 27.84 -10.64
C TYR A 95 -10.46 26.73 -9.76
N TYR A 96 -10.81 27.05 -8.52
CA TYR A 96 -11.47 26.13 -7.60
C TYR A 96 -12.83 25.67 -8.15
N GLU A 97 -13.68 26.58 -8.65
CA GLU A 97 -14.98 26.19 -9.20
C GLU A 97 -14.83 25.23 -10.40
N ASP A 98 -13.84 25.48 -11.25
CA ASP A 98 -13.56 24.64 -12.43
C ASP A 98 -12.93 23.28 -12.08
N HIS A 99 -12.24 23.17 -10.92
CA HIS A 99 -11.41 21.99 -10.57
C HIS A 99 -11.79 21.32 -9.25
N LYS A 100 -12.86 21.74 -8.57
CA LYS A 100 -13.30 21.15 -7.29
C LYS A 100 -13.73 19.69 -7.42
N GLN A 101 -14.10 19.22 -8.61
CA GLN A 101 -14.43 17.81 -8.83
C GLN A 101 -13.16 16.99 -9.06
N VAL A 102 -12.82 16.14 -8.10
CA VAL A 102 -11.61 15.31 -8.14
C VAL A 102 -11.99 13.84 -8.24
N GLN A 103 -11.32 13.11 -9.13
CA GLN A 103 -11.51 11.68 -9.30
C GLN A 103 -11.08 10.93 -8.03
N ASN A 104 -11.95 10.04 -7.55
CA ASN A 104 -11.62 9.11 -6.49
C ASN A 104 -10.70 8.00 -7.01
N PRO A 105 -9.74 7.52 -6.20
CA PRO A 105 -9.06 6.27 -6.52
C PRO A 105 -10.09 5.12 -6.54
N PRO A 106 -9.83 4.05 -7.32
CA PRO A 106 -10.65 2.85 -7.27
C PRO A 106 -10.74 2.26 -5.85
N SER A 107 -11.93 1.77 -5.46
CA SER A 107 -12.10 1.10 -4.16
C SER A 107 -11.38 -0.24 -4.13
N GLN A 108 -11.07 -0.74 -2.92
CA GLN A 108 -10.47 -2.07 -2.78
C GLN A 108 -11.39 -3.17 -3.33
N GLU A 109 -12.70 -3.00 -3.19
CA GLU A 109 -13.72 -3.92 -3.71
C GLU A 109 -13.71 -3.93 -5.23
N ALA A 110 -13.62 -2.76 -5.88
CA ALA A 110 -13.54 -2.65 -7.33
C ALA A 110 -12.24 -3.29 -7.86
N ILE A 111 -11.12 -3.04 -7.19
CA ILE A 111 -9.83 -3.67 -7.48
C ILE A 111 -9.94 -5.20 -7.34
N LYS A 112 -10.52 -5.69 -6.24
CA LYS A 112 -10.66 -7.12 -5.98
C LYS A 112 -11.59 -7.80 -6.99
N ALA A 113 -12.70 -7.16 -7.33
CA ALA A 113 -13.64 -7.64 -8.33
C ALA A 113 -12.98 -7.73 -9.71
N PHE A 114 -12.24 -6.69 -10.11
CA PHE A 114 -11.48 -6.68 -11.36
C PHE A 114 -10.44 -7.81 -11.40
N LEU A 115 -9.63 -7.95 -10.34
CA LEU A 115 -8.62 -9.02 -10.23
C LEU A 115 -9.22 -10.42 -10.22
N ALA A 116 -10.43 -10.59 -9.68
CA ALA A 116 -11.14 -11.87 -9.70
C ALA A 116 -11.70 -12.20 -11.09
N GLN A 117 -12.16 -11.19 -11.85
CA GLN A 117 -12.64 -11.38 -13.22
C GLN A 117 -11.51 -11.65 -14.22
N THR A 118 -10.32 -11.07 -14.00
CA THR A 118 -9.19 -11.22 -14.90
C THR A 118 -8.27 -12.40 -14.56
N GLU A 119 -8.49 -13.06 -13.42
CA GLU A 119 -7.70 -14.22 -13.02
C GLU A 119 -7.90 -15.38 -14.01
N LYS A 120 -6.82 -15.74 -14.70
CA LYS A 120 -6.81 -16.92 -15.54
C LYS A 120 -6.60 -18.16 -14.68
N VAL A 121 -7.56 -19.08 -14.74
CA VAL A 121 -7.52 -20.34 -14.01
C VAL A 121 -7.40 -21.49 -15.00
N LEU A 122 -6.40 -22.35 -14.80
CA LEU A 122 -6.26 -23.64 -15.48
C LEU A 122 -6.84 -24.72 -14.56
N ASN A 123 -8.02 -25.23 -14.89
CA ASN A 123 -8.61 -26.37 -14.20
C ASN A 123 -8.19 -27.65 -14.92
N ILE A 124 -7.43 -28.49 -14.24
CA ILE A 124 -7.00 -29.79 -14.75
C ILE A 124 -7.72 -30.87 -13.95
N THR A 125 -8.52 -31.67 -14.63
CA THR A 125 -9.20 -32.82 -14.02
C THR A 125 -8.62 -34.11 -14.60
N VAL A 126 -8.25 -35.06 -13.74
CA VAL A 126 -7.78 -36.37 -14.13
C VAL A 126 -8.64 -37.44 -13.45
N THR A 127 -9.27 -38.32 -14.23
CA THR A 127 -10.08 -39.43 -13.73
C THR A 127 -9.65 -40.71 -14.45
N GLY A 128 -9.01 -41.65 -13.76
CA GLY A 128 -8.42 -42.81 -14.45
C GLY A 128 -7.35 -42.37 -15.45
N SER A 129 -7.57 -42.69 -16.72
CA SER A 129 -6.72 -42.27 -17.84
C SER A 129 -7.20 -40.99 -18.53
N ASP A 130 -8.41 -40.51 -18.20
CA ASP A 130 -9.04 -39.39 -18.89
C ASP A 130 -8.54 -38.06 -18.30
N VAL A 131 -8.18 -37.13 -19.19
CA VAL A 131 -7.64 -35.82 -18.82
C VAL A 131 -8.53 -34.73 -19.40
N TYR A 132 -8.87 -33.74 -18.58
CA TYR A 132 -9.66 -32.58 -19.00
C TYR A 132 -8.96 -31.28 -18.62
N LEU A 133 -8.81 -30.38 -19.60
CA LEU A 133 -8.34 -29.02 -19.44
C LEU A 133 -9.52 -28.06 -19.56
N ASN A 134 -9.84 -27.34 -18.48
CA ASN A 134 -11.00 -26.44 -18.39
C ASN A 134 -12.32 -27.10 -18.84
N GLY A 135 -12.49 -28.38 -18.52
CA GLY A 135 -13.69 -29.17 -18.84
C GLY A 135 -13.70 -29.77 -20.24
N LYS A 136 -12.71 -29.48 -21.09
CA LYS A 136 -12.54 -30.09 -22.41
C LYS A 136 -11.55 -31.25 -22.33
N GLU A 137 -11.90 -32.39 -22.92
CA GLU A 137 -11.03 -33.57 -22.99
C GLU A 137 -9.73 -33.26 -23.78
N THR A 138 -8.62 -33.83 -23.31
CA THR A 138 -7.27 -33.71 -23.87
C THR A 138 -6.49 -35.00 -23.59
N THR A 139 -5.37 -35.23 -24.26
CA THR A 139 -4.48 -36.38 -24.01
C THR A 139 -3.08 -35.89 -23.66
N VAL A 140 -2.21 -36.79 -23.18
CA VAL A 140 -0.80 -36.45 -22.90
C VAL A 140 -0.12 -35.84 -24.13
N GLU A 141 -0.41 -36.36 -25.32
CA GLU A 141 0.19 -35.96 -26.58
C GLU A 141 -0.31 -34.59 -27.05
N THR A 142 -1.58 -34.25 -26.80
CA THR A 142 -2.17 -32.97 -27.22
C THR A 142 -2.13 -31.89 -26.14
N PHE A 143 -1.87 -32.26 -24.89
CA PHE A 143 -1.96 -31.37 -23.71
C PHE A 143 -1.19 -30.06 -23.88
N ALA A 144 0.06 -30.14 -24.35
CA ALA A 144 0.91 -28.96 -24.55
C ALA A 144 0.31 -28.02 -25.62
N ASN A 145 -0.16 -28.58 -26.74
CA ASN A 145 -0.79 -27.82 -27.82
C ASN A 145 -2.10 -27.19 -27.37
N ASP A 146 -2.91 -27.90 -26.60
CA ASP A 146 -4.18 -27.40 -26.05
C ASP A 146 -3.95 -26.22 -25.09
N LEU A 147 -2.91 -26.29 -24.25
CA LEU A 147 -2.52 -25.20 -23.36
C LEU A 147 -1.97 -23.98 -24.12
N ASP A 148 -1.16 -24.19 -25.15
CA ASP A 148 -0.63 -23.10 -25.97
C ASP A 148 -1.75 -22.45 -26.79
N ALA A 149 -2.71 -23.22 -27.29
CA ALA A 149 -3.91 -22.70 -27.95
C ALA A 149 -4.77 -21.88 -26.96
N LEU A 150 -5.02 -22.40 -25.75
CA LEU A 150 -5.79 -21.73 -24.70
C LEU A 150 -5.15 -20.40 -24.28
N SER A 151 -3.82 -20.37 -24.17
CA SER A 151 -3.05 -19.22 -23.68
C SER A 151 -2.50 -18.33 -24.80
N LYS A 152 -2.84 -18.61 -26.07
CA LYS A 152 -2.32 -17.89 -27.24
C LYS A 152 -2.49 -16.37 -27.13
N ASN A 153 -3.67 -15.94 -26.68
CA ASN A 153 -4.04 -14.53 -26.57
C ASN A 153 -3.79 -13.93 -25.17
N TRP A 154 -3.19 -14.69 -24.26
CA TRP A 154 -2.87 -14.18 -22.92
C TRP A 154 -1.65 -13.25 -23.01
N THR A 155 -1.71 -12.15 -22.28
CA THR A 155 -0.61 -11.23 -22.05
C THR A 155 0.51 -11.90 -21.24
N LEU A 156 1.71 -11.33 -21.28
CA LEU A 156 2.84 -11.81 -20.47
C LEU A 156 2.53 -11.79 -18.96
N SER A 157 1.74 -10.82 -18.50
CA SER A 157 1.32 -10.74 -17.09
C SER A 157 0.38 -11.89 -16.73
N GLU A 158 -0.62 -12.18 -17.57
CA GLU A 158 -1.54 -13.31 -17.35
C GLU A 158 -0.80 -14.65 -17.36
N LYS A 159 0.15 -14.84 -18.29
CA LYS A 159 1.01 -16.04 -18.33
C LYS A 159 1.91 -16.19 -17.10
N LYS A 160 2.16 -15.11 -16.33
CA LYS A 160 2.95 -15.17 -15.08
C LYS A 160 2.11 -15.34 -13.83
N ASN A 161 0.83 -14.97 -13.89
CA ASN A 161 -0.04 -14.82 -12.74
C ASN A 161 -1.31 -15.69 -12.80
N TYR A 162 -1.37 -16.66 -13.69
CA TYR A 162 -2.46 -17.64 -13.72
C TYR A 162 -2.41 -18.59 -12.52
N SER A 163 -3.57 -19.13 -12.16
CA SER A 163 -3.75 -20.12 -11.10
C SER A 163 -3.99 -21.49 -11.70
N VAL A 164 -3.43 -22.54 -11.08
CA VAL A 164 -3.68 -23.94 -11.46
C VAL A 164 -4.54 -24.59 -10.39
N HIS A 165 -5.67 -25.15 -10.81
CA HIS A 165 -6.55 -25.95 -9.97
C HIS A 165 -6.53 -27.38 -10.48
N VAL A 166 -6.10 -28.30 -9.62
CA VAL A 166 -6.03 -29.72 -9.96
C VAL A 166 -7.11 -30.48 -9.20
N ARG A 167 -7.85 -31.32 -9.92
CA ARG A 167 -8.73 -32.36 -9.37
C ARG A 167 -8.29 -33.71 -9.91
N THR A 168 -8.24 -34.70 -9.03
CA THR A 168 -7.71 -36.02 -9.39
C THR A 168 -8.54 -37.11 -8.72
N SER A 169 -8.89 -38.14 -9.47
CA SER A 169 -9.58 -39.34 -9.00
C SER A 169 -8.95 -40.58 -9.64
N ASN A 170 -8.28 -41.41 -8.83
CA ASN A 170 -7.63 -42.66 -9.26
C ASN A 170 -6.83 -42.53 -10.58
N PRO A 171 -5.80 -41.67 -10.66
CA PRO A 171 -5.10 -41.41 -11.90
C PRO A 171 -4.28 -42.63 -12.34
N ALA A 172 -4.19 -42.88 -13.65
CA ALA A 172 -3.34 -43.91 -14.20
C ALA A 172 -1.86 -43.69 -13.81
N ALA A 173 -1.12 -44.79 -13.64
CA ALA A 173 0.29 -44.73 -13.25
C ALA A 173 1.11 -43.83 -14.19
N ASN A 174 1.95 -42.98 -13.62
CA ASN A 174 2.84 -42.03 -14.33
C ASN A 174 2.13 -40.96 -15.19
N LEU A 175 0.79 -40.90 -15.19
CA LEU A 175 0.05 -39.92 -16.01
C LEU A 175 0.40 -38.48 -15.64
N TRP A 176 0.47 -38.17 -14.34
CA TRP A 176 0.84 -36.83 -13.86
C TRP A 176 2.26 -36.42 -14.25
N GLN A 177 3.20 -37.36 -14.23
CA GLN A 177 4.57 -37.09 -14.66
C GLN A 177 4.59 -36.72 -16.14
N LYS A 178 3.89 -37.50 -16.98
CA LYS A 178 3.80 -37.21 -18.42
C LYS A 178 3.12 -35.86 -18.72
N LEU A 179 2.07 -35.52 -17.98
CA LEU A 179 1.40 -34.21 -18.10
C LEU A 179 2.33 -33.06 -17.67
N GLN A 180 3.12 -33.26 -16.62
CA GLN A 180 4.14 -32.29 -16.19
C GLN A 180 5.23 -32.12 -17.26
N GLU A 181 5.77 -33.22 -17.81
CA GLU A 181 6.76 -33.19 -18.90
C GLU A 181 6.22 -32.46 -20.13
N ALA A 182 4.97 -32.75 -20.53
CA ALA A 182 4.30 -32.02 -21.62
C ALA A 182 4.15 -30.53 -21.28
N PHE A 183 3.74 -30.20 -20.05
CA PHE A 183 3.58 -28.82 -19.60
C PHE A 183 4.86 -28.00 -19.68
N GLU A 184 6.00 -28.60 -19.35
CA GLU A 184 7.31 -27.95 -19.37
C GLU A 184 7.74 -27.46 -20.76
N THR A 185 7.13 -28.00 -21.82
CA THR A 185 7.39 -27.58 -23.21
C THR A 185 6.62 -26.30 -23.61
N THR A 186 5.56 -25.95 -22.88
CA THR A 186 4.59 -24.90 -23.23
C THR A 186 5.14 -23.48 -23.09
N ALA A 187 4.50 -22.53 -23.75
CA ALA A 187 4.78 -21.10 -23.58
C ALA A 187 4.45 -20.60 -22.16
N LEU A 188 3.47 -21.22 -21.49
CA LEU A 188 3.10 -20.91 -20.11
C LEU A 188 4.22 -21.23 -19.13
N TYR A 189 4.77 -22.45 -19.20
CA TYR A 189 5.89 -22.85 -18.34
C TYR A 189 7.14 -21.99 -18.60
N LYS A 190 7.46 -21.73 -19.86
CA LYS A 190 8.58 -20.84 -20.22
C LYS A 190 8.42 -19.42 -19.66
N ALA A 191 7.19 -18.90 -19.61
CA ALA A 191 6.90 -17.59 -19.04
C ALA A 191 6.95 -17.57 -17.50
N ASN A 192 6.61 -18.69 -16.86
CA ASN A 192 6.57 -18.86 -15.42
C ASN A 192 6.81 -20.34 -15.04
N PRO A 193 8.08 -20.73 -14.77
CA PRO A 193 8.47 -22.12 -14.58
C PRO A 193 8.06 -22.65 -13.20
N LYS A 194 6.75 -22.81 -13.00
CA LYS A 194 6.13 -23.45 -11.83
C LYS A 194 5.48 -24.74 -12.27
N GLY A 195 5.65 -25.84 -11.53
CA GLY A 195 4.98 -27.10 -11.84
C GLY A 195 3.45 -27.05 -11.72
N LEU A 196 2.76 -28.00 -12.36
CA LEU A 196 1.30 -28.15 -12.32
C LEU A 196 0.78 -28.54 -10.93
N VAL A 197 1.58 -29.34 -10.22
CA VAL A 197 1.26 -29.82 -8.88
C VAL A 197 2.26 -29.18 -7.92
N PRO A 198 1.80 -28.61 -6.79
CA PRO A 198 2.73 -28.10 -5.79
C PRO A 198 3.64 -29.24 -5.32
N PRO A 199 4.90 -28.94 -4.98
CA PRO A 199 5.79 -29.94 -4.41
C PRO A 199 5.13 -30.55 -3.16
N PRO A 200 5.37 -31.84 -2.88
CA PRO A 200 4.87 -32.44 -1.66
C PRO A 200 5.28 -31.57 -0.46
N PRO A 201 4.41 -31.39 0.55
CA PRO A 201 4.78 -30.66 1.75
C PRO A 201 6.06 -31.29 2.32
N PRO A 202 7.00 -30.48 2.85
CA PRO A 202 8.18 -31.02 3.49
C PRO A 202 7.77 -32.03 4.57
N PRO A 203 8.55 -33.13 4.76
CA PRO A 203 8.29 -34.08 5.83
C PRO A 203 8.10 -33.34 7.15
N ALA A 204 7.06 -33.70 7.92
CA ALA A 204 6.87 -33.12 9.24
C ALA A 204 8.17 -33.29 10.05
N PRO A 205 8.65 -32.24 10.76
CA PRO A 205 9.81 -32.35 11.61
C PRO A 205 9.66 -33.56 12.54
N ALA A 206 10.71 -34.37 12.66
CA ALA A 206 10.70 -35.51 13.58
C ALA A 206 10.33 -35.00 15.00
N PRO A 207 9.47 -35.72 15.75
CA PRO A 207 9.12 -35.32 17.11
C PRO A 207 10.38 -35.08 17.93
N GLN A 208 10.55 -33.85 18.43
CA GLN A 208 11.68 -33.54 19.30
C GLN A 208 11.53 -34.36 20.59
N LYS A 209 12.52 -35.23 20.89
CA LYS A 209 12.62 -35.86 22.21
C LYS A 209 12.72 -34.75 23.25
N ALA A 210 11.87 -34.81 24.27
CA ALA A 210 11.93 -33.95 25.44
C ALA A 210 13.28 -34.14 26.15
N GLY A 211 14.24 -33.29 25.83
CA GLY A 211 15.52 -33.15 26.50
C GLY A 211 15.54 -31.84 27.28
N SER A 212 15.87 -31.94 28.56
CA SER A 212 15.99 -30.88 29.55
C SER A 212 16.68 -29.62 29.03
N ILE A 213 16.02 -28.48 29.18
CA ILE A 213 16.56 -27.15 28.88
C ILE A 213 17.71 -26.85 29.86
N PRO A 214 18.93 -26.54 29.40
CA PRO A 214 19.97 -26.00 30.27
C PRO A 214 19.69 -24.53 30.59
N ALA A 215 20.00 -24.12 31.83
CA ALA A 215 19.78 -22.76 32.30
C ALA A 215 20.54 -21.72 31.43
N PRO A 216 19.96 -20.53 31.21
CA PRO A 216 20.58 -19.51 30.37
C PRO A 216 21.86 -18.96 31.02
N PRO A 217 22.86 -18.57 30.21
CA PRO A 217 24.09 -17.99 30.73
C PRO A 217 23.86 -16.56 31.28
N PRO A 218 24.69 -16.12 32.24
CA PRO A 218 24.58 -14.78 32.82
C PRO A 218 24.99 -13.69 31.80
N PRO A 219 24.48 -12.45 31.96
CA PRO A 219 24.72 -11.37 31.02
C PRO A 219 26.19 -10.88 31.05
N PRO A 220 26.76 -10.46 29.91
CA PRO A 220 28.12 -9.92 29.86
C PRO A 220 28.23 -8.53 30.49
N ALA A 221 29.32 -8.28 31.20
CA ALA A 221 29.69 -6.98 31.75
C ALA A 221 30.11 -5.98 30.65
N THR A 222 29.66 -4.74 30.81
CA THR A 222 30.00 -3.58 29.97
C THR A 222 31.45 -3.16 30.17
N ASN A 223 32.20 -3.02 29.06
CA ASN A 223 33.43 -2.23 29.02
C ASN A 223 33.42 -1.34 27.79
N SER A 224 33.29 -0.04 28.05
CA SER A 224 33.33 1.06 27.09
C SER A 224 34.78 1.36 26.71
N SER A 225 35.15 1.17 25.44
CA SER A 225 36.12 2.05 24.77
C SER A 225 36.26 1.68 23.30
N LEU A 226 35.63 2.44 22.41
CA LEU A 226 36.09 2.58 21.04
C LEU A 226 35.95 4.04 20.60
N LYS A 227 37.06 4.53 20.05
CA LYS A 227 37.33 5.90 19.64
C LYS A 227 36.43 6.32 18.47
N GLU A 228 36.13 7.61 18.48
CA GLU A 228 35.35 8.36 17.52
C GLU A 228 35.88 8.21 16.08
N VAL A 229 35.03 7.65 15.21
CA VAL A 229 35.16 7.75 13.75
C VAL A 229 34.01 8.61 13.27
N THR A 230 34.35 9.78 12.75
CA THR A 230 33.42 10.75 12.18
C THR A 230 32.72 10.14 10.96
N VAL A 231 31.41 9.91 11.05
CA VAL A 231 30.58 9.57 9.89
C VAL A 231 29.48 10.61 9.75
N GLN A 232 29.56 11.37 8.67
CA GLN A 232 28.50 12.26 8.18
C GLN A 232 27.23 11.46 7.87
N GLY A 233 26.08 11.97 8.32
CA GLY A 233 24.78 11.49 7.86
C GLY A 233 23.78 11.13 8.96
N LEU A 234 23.49 12.04 9.89
CA LEU A 234 22.24 11.94 10.63
C LEU A 234 21.08 12.41 9.73
N PRO A 235 19.98 11.64 9.60
CA PRO A 235 18.76 12.15 8.98
C PRO A 235 18.29 13.40 9.75
N ALA A 236 17.79 14.39 9.01
CA ALA A 236 17.16 15.55 9.62
C ALA A 236 16.11 15.09 10.65
N PRO A 237 16.06 15.71 11.84
CA PRO A 237 15.14 15.30 12.89
C PRO A 237 13.70 15.27 12.34
N PRO A 238 12.86 14.32 12.82
CA PRO A 238 11.47 14.29 12.43
C PRO A 238 10.84 15.67 12.69
N PRO A 239 9.93 16.14 11.80
CA PRO A 239 9.24 17.40 12.01
C PRO A 239 8.59 17.41 13.40
N PRO A 240 8.55 18.58 14.08
CA PRO A 240 7.90 18.70 15.37
C PRO A 240 6.45 18.20 15.27
N PRO A 241 5.92 17.56 16.34
CA PRO A 241 4.53 17.14 16.36
C PRO A 241 3.61 18.35 16.13
N PRO A 242 2.44 18.15 15.48
CA PRO A 242 1.45 19.22 15.34
C PRO A 242 1.05 19.80 16.70
N ALA A 243 0.63 21.06 16.74
CA ALA A 243 0.11 21.67 17.96
C ALA A 243 -1.11 20.87 18.49
N PRO A 244 -1.32 20.78 19.82
CA PRO A 244 -2.41 20.00 20.41
C PRO A 244 -3.80 20.29 19.81
N GLU A 245 -4.11 21.55 19.50
CA GLU A 245 -5.39 21.96 18.90
C GLU A 245 -5.55 21.39 17.49
N GLU A 246 -4.45 21.39 16.74
CA GLU A 246 -4.39 20.82 15.39
C GLU A 246 -4.51 19.28 15.44
N MET A 247 -3.98 18.64 16.49
CA MET A 247 -4.12 17.20 16.71
C MET A 247 -5.59 16.79 16.88
N VAL A 248 -6.39 17.57 17.63
CA VAL A 248 -7.84 17.34 17.76
C VAL A 248 -8.53 17.47 16.41
N ARG A 249 -8.23 18.56 15.69
CA ARG A 249 -8.85 18.84 14.39
C ARG A 249 -8.56 17.73 13.37
N LEU A 250 -7.34 17.23 13.35
CA LEU A 250 -6.91 16.18 12.43
C LEU A 250 -7.48 14.81 12.79
N ALA A 251 -7.57 14.49 14.09
CA ALA A 251 -8.10 13.21 14.57
C ALA A 251 -9.61 13.06 14.34
N LYS A 252 -10.35 14.17 14.20
CA LYS A 252 -11.80 14.19 13.98
C LYS A 252 -12.53 13.36 15.04
N ASP A 253 -13.04 12.18 14.67
CA ASP A 253 -13.74 11.28 15.58
C ASP A 253 -12.83 10.24 16.24
N ASN A 254 -11.56 10.12 15.87
CA ASN A 254 -10.63 9.11 16.38
C ASN A 254 -9.80 9.62 17.57
N ILE A 255 -10.51 10.06 18.61
CA ILE A 255 -9.89 10.62 19.82
C ILE A 255 -10.21 9.73 21.03
N TYR A 256 -9.19 9.40 21.82
CA TYR A 256 -9.29 8.52 22.96
C TYR A 256 -8.67 9.18 24.20
N TYR A 257 -9.38 9.13 25.32
CA TYR A 257 -8.89 9.54 26.64
C TYR A 257 -8.88 8.32 27.58
N ASN A 258 -7.71 7.98 28.14
CA ASN A 258 -7.52 6.78 28.97
C ASN A 258 -8.17 5.53 28.37
N ASP A 259 -7.85 5.29 27.09
CA ASP A 259 -8.33 4.16 26.29
C ASP A 259 -9.86 4.14 26.00
N LYS A 260 -10.60 5.21 26.34
CA LYS A 260 -12.01 5.41 25.99
C LYS A 260 -12.19 6.46 24.91
N LYS A 261 -13.01 6.17 23.89
CA LYS A 261 -13.34 7.12 22.81
C LYS A 261 -14.09 8.33 23.38
N ILE A 262 -13.71 9.55 22.99
CA ILE A 262 -14.33 10.81 23.42
C ILE A 262 -14.62 11.72 22.21
N SER A 263 -15.43 12.77 22.40
CA SER A 263 -15.73 13.74 21.35
C SER A 263 -14.60 14.76 21.19
N ALA A 264 -14.59 15.48 20.06
CA ALA A 264 -13.63 16.54 19.80
C ALA A 264 -13.76 17.71 20.77
N GLU A 265 -14.99 18.04 21.19
CA GLU A 265 -15.27 19.10 22.17
C GLU A 265 -14.65 18.75 23.53
N LYS A 266 -14.86 17.50 23.98
CA LYS A 266 -14.25 17.01 25.23
C LYS A 266 -12.72 16.95 25.14
N ALA A 267 -12.17 16.70 23.97
CA ALA A 267 -10.73 16.71 23.76
C ALA A 267 -10.13 18.13 23.78
N GLN A 268 -10.88 19.13 23.29
CA GLN A 268 -10.49 20.54 23.38
C GLN A 268 -10.37 20.99 24.84
N GLU A 269 -11.36 20.66 25.68
CA GLU A 269 -11.33 20.95 27.12
C GLU A 269 -10.09 20.35 27.82
N LEU A 270 -9.68 19.13 27.44
CA LEU A 270 -8.50 18.48 28.01
C LEU A 270 -7.19 19.13 27.53
N ILE A 271 -7.18 19.67 26.32
CA ILE A 271 -5.98 20.23 25.69
C ILE A 271 -5.66 21.65 26.15
N GLU A 272 -6.65 22.39 26.65
CA GLU A 272 -6.44 23.66 27.37
C GLU A 272 -5.47 23.50 28.56
N ASN A 273 -5.37 22.29 29.13
CA ASN A 273 -4.36 21.92 30.13
C ASN A 273 -3.50 20.73 29.66
N SER A 274 -3.03 20.79 28.41
CA SER A 274 -2.25 19.71 27.78
C SER A 274 -1.00 19.29 28.55
N ASP A 275 -0.42 20.17 29.38
CA ASP A 275 0.71 19.86 30.26
C ASP A 275 0.38 18.84 31.36
N ALA A 276 -0.90 18.63 31.70
CA ALA A 276 -1.31 17.59 32.64
C ALA A 276 -1.34 16.18 32.02
N TYR A 277 -1.22 16.07 30.69
CA TYR A 277 -1.48 14.84 29.95
C TYR A 277 -0.28 14.40 29.08
N ASN A 278 -0.28 13.10 28.77
CA ASN A 278 0.54 12.51 27.73
C ASN A 278 -0.28 12.44 26.44
N LEU A 279 0.17 13.17 25.42
CA LEU A 279 -0.46 13.20 24.10
C LEU A 279 0.31 12.31 23.13
N MET A 280 -0.37 11.33 22.54
CA MET A 280 0.15 10.54 21.44
C MET A 280 -0.68 10.83 20.19
N PHE A 281 0.00 11.29 19.15
CA PHE A 281 -0.60 11.54 17.84
C PHE A 281 -0.02 10.56 16.82
N ASN A 282 -0.87 9.77 16.18
CA ASN A 282 -0.45 8.86 15.12
C ASN A 282 -1.15 9.21 13.82
N SER A 283 -0.40 9.20 12.72
CA SER A 283 -0.92 9.41 11.36
C SER A 283 -0.55 8.20 10.50
N ASN A 284 -1.57 7.58 9.89
CA ASN A 284 -1.38 6.49 8.93
C ASN A 284 -2.32 6.68 7.73
N LYS A 285 -1.73 6.87 6.54
CA LYS A 285 -2.44 7.00 5.26
C LYS A 285 -3.61 8.01 5.30
N GLY A 286 -3.42 9.14 5.99
CA GLY A 286 -4.41 10.21 6.09
C GLY A 286 -5.46 10.03 7.20
N SER A 287 -5.44 8.90 7.91
CA SER A 287 -6.18 8.74 9.17
C SER A 287 -5.30 9.18 10.34
N HIS A 288 -5.88 9.98 11.24
CA HIS A 288 -5.19 10.51 12.41
C HIS A 288 -5.87 9.98 13.66
N ILE A 289 -5.07 9.57 14.65
CA ILE A 289 -5.55 9.11 15.94
C ILE A 289 -4.87 9.95 17.02
N LEU A 290 -5.68 10.52 17.91
CA LEU A 290 -5.23 11.23 19.09
C LEU A 290 -5.53 10.38 20.33
N ILE A 291 -4.51 10.09 21.12
CA ILE A 291 -4.63 9.42 22.41
C ILE A 291 -4.13 10.38 23.49
N ILE A 292 -4.99 10.67 24.45
CA ILE A 292 -4.74 11.50 25.63
C ILE A 292 -4.72 10.56 26.83
N LYS A 293 -3.64 10.58 27.63
CA LYS A 293 -3.55 9.81 28.88
C LYS A 293 -3.15 10.70 30.04
N ASP A 294 -3.63 10.37 31.23
CA ASP A 294 -3.12 11.00 32.45
C ASP A 294 -1.61 10.81 32.56
N ARG A 295 -0.89 11.85 33.00
CA ARG A 295 0.47 11.68 33.50
C ARG A 295 0.39 11.09 34.90
N ASN A 296 0.63 9.78 35.01
CA ASN A 296 0.94 9.16 36.29
C ASN A 296 2.25 9.70 36.86
#